data_AF-A0A2R6B1H5-F1
#
_entry.id   AF-A0A2R6B1H5-F1
#
_cell.length_a   1.000
_cell.length_b   1.000
_cell.length_c   1.000
_cell.angle_alpha   90.00
_cell.angle_beta   90.00
_cell.angle_gamma   90.00
#
_symmetry.space_group_name_H-M   'P 1'
#
loop_
_entity.id
_entity.type
_entity.pdbx_description
1 polymer ?
#
loop_
_entity_poly.entity_id
_entity_poly.type
_entity_poly.pdbx_seq_one_letter_code
_entity_poly.pdbx_strand_id
1 'polypeptide(L)'
;MPYIRREIRPEIDPYVDFVAEEIVDELGGKTIELGEVYLKKLFDVCNTLYLLQALGGAPNRSNTEKLAAKLLEVSKKHAEEGAWREGILGNLNYAFTRLIQVVPKKLVDRGLWKQSMRYWVYAVTAGALEACAHKLQTEPLDHFKVALIGVVNDVKDEYKRRVNAAYEDEQIRKNGDVYDGPYRTPPSPSS
;
A
#
# COMPACT_ATOMS: atom_id res chain seq x y z
N MET A 1 5.78 -2.47 8.33
CA MET A 1 6.69 -3.42 7.65
C MET A 1 8.11 -3.25 8.18
N PRO A 2 8.85 -4.34 8.43
CA PRO A 2 10.20 -4.29 9.03
C PRO A 2 11.32 -3.99 8.02
N TYR A 3 11.02 -3.93 6.72
CA TYR A 3 12.03 -3.86 5.65
C TYR A 3 12.82 -2.56 5.56
N ILE A 4 12.43 -1.52 6.31
CA ILE A 4 13.23 -0.30 6.43
C ILE A 4 13.46 0.06 7.88
N ARG A 5 14.67 0.56 8.16
CA ARG A 5 15.08 0.99 9.49
C ARG A 5 14.17 2.14 9.98
N ARG A 6 13.93 2.20 11.29
CA ARG A 6 12.92 3.12 11.86
C ARG A 6 13.30 4.59 11.63
N GLU A 7 14.59 4.88 11.65
CA GLU A 7 15.21 6.18 11.44
C GLU A 7 15.03 6.73 10.02
N ILE A 8 14.75 5.88 9.03
CA ILE A 8 14.54 6.29 7.62
C ILE A 8 13.10 6.79 7.41
N ARG A 9 12.14 6.24 8.17
CA ARG A 9 10.70 6.48 8.00
C ARG A 9 10.31 7.96 8.03
N PRO A 10 10.83 8.81 8.95
CA PRO A 10 10.49 10.22 8.99
C PRO A 10 10.82 11.00 7.71
N GLU A 11 11.74 10.51 6.87
CA GLU A 11 12.05 11.15 5.58
C GLU A 11 10.99 10.86 4.51
N ILE A 12 10.24 9.77 4.64
CA ILE A 12 9.23 9.29 3.68
C ILE A 12 7.82 9.69 4.12
N ASP A 13 7.56 9.67 5.44
CA ASP A 13 6.23 9.86 6.03
C ASP A 13 5.49 11.11 5.52
N PRO A 14 6.10 12.31 5.44
CA PRO A 14 5.40 13.50 4.95
C PRO A 14 4.88 13.34 3.52
N TYR A 15 5.61 12.62 2.66
CA TYR A 15 5.23 12.42 1.27
C TYR A 15 4.13 11.38 1.12
N VAL A 16 4.12 10.36 2.00
CA VAL A 16 2.98 9.45 2.12
C VAL A 16 1.76 10.22 2.61
N ASP A 17 1.92 11.13 3.57
CA ASP A 17 0.84 11.96 4.07
C ASP A 17 0.28 12.90 3.00
N PHE A 18 1.11 13.51 2.14
CA PHE A 18 0.60 14.32 1.02
C PHE A 18 -0.28 13.53 0.05
N VAL A 19 0.14 12.31 -0.31
CA VAL A 19 -0.69 11.44 -1.15
C VAL A 19 -1.95 11.00 -0.40
N ALA A 20 -1.85 10.73 0.90
CA ALA A 20 -3.00 10.37 1.72
C ALA A 20 -4.03 11.51 1.79
N GLU A 21 -3.59 12.75 2.01
CA GLU A 21 -4.51 13.90 2.02
C GLU A 21 -5.18 14.11 0.67
N GLU A 22 -4.43 13.96 -0.42
CA GLU A 22 -5.01 14.03 -1.77
C GLU A 22 -6.10 12.98 -1.99
N ILE A 23 -5.89 11.75 -1.52
CA ILE A 23 -6.91 10.68 -1.58
C ILE A 23 -8.13 11.04 -0.73
N VAL A 24 -7.91 11.53 0.50
CA VAL A 24 -9.00 11.89 1.43
C VAL A 24 -9.85 13.02 0.84
N ASP A 25 -9.20 14.03 0.27
CA ASP A 25 -9.86 15.18 -0.35
C ASP A 25 -10.60 14.76 -1.64
N GLU A 26 -10.01 13.88 -2.47
CA GLU A 26 -10.65 13.34 -3.68
C GLU A 26 -11.88 12.47 -3.37
N LEU A 27 -11.84 11.71 -2.27
CA LEU A 27 -12.98 10.88 -1.86
C LEU A 27 -14.14 11.68 -1.29
N GLY A 28 -13.87 12.77 -0.55
CA GLY A 28 -14.92 13.60 0.06
C GLY A 28 -15.90 12.81 0.95
N GLY A 29 -15.45 11.69 1.55
CA GLY A 29 -16.26 10.79 2.36
C GLY A 29 -16.96 9.66 1.61
N LYS A 30 -16.87 9.61 0.28
CA LYS A 30 -17.38 8.48 -0.50
C LYS A 30 -16.55 7.22 -0.23
N THR A 31 -17.20 6.06 -0.28
CA THR A 31 -16.62 4.79 0.12
C THR A 31 -16.42 3.84 -1.05
N ILE A 32 -17.23 3.97 -2.10
CA ILE A 32 -17.28 3.02 -3.21
C ILE A 32 -16.07 3.20 -4.12
N GLU A 33 -15.63 4.44 -4.29
CA GLU A 33 -14.56 4.87 -5.18
C GLU A 33 -13.16 4.67 -4.58
N LEU A 34 -13.05 4.24 -3.31
CA LEU A 34 -11.76 4.06 -2.64
C LEU A 34 -10.81 3.15 -3.43
N GLY A 35 -11.33 2.05 -3.99
CA GLY A 35 -10.53 1.12 -4.79
C GLY A 35 -9.97 1.76 -6.06
N GLU A 36 -10.78 2.56 -6.76
CA GLU A 36 -10.38 3.24 -8.00
C GLU A 36 -9.33 4.32 -7.73
N VAL A 37 -9.54 5.13 -6.68
CA VAL A 37 -8.60 6.17 -6.27
C VAL A 37 -7.28 5.55 -5.83
N TYR A 38 -7.31 4.47 -5.02
CA TYR A 38 -6.08 3.75 -4.67
C TYR A 38 -5.37 3.18 -5.88
N LEU A 39 -6.06 2.48 -6.77
CA LEU A 39 -5.46 1.90 -7.97
C LEU A 39 -4.70 2.98 -8.76
N LYS A 40 -5.34 4.13 -8.99
CA LYS A 40 -4.72 5.26 -9.67
C LYS A 40 -3.46 5.73 -8.96
N LYS A 41 -3.52 6.07 -7.66
CA LYS A 41 -2.35 6.61 -6.94
C LYS A 41 -1.22 5.59 -6.81
N LEU A 42 -1.53 4.32 -6.52
CA LEU A 42 -0.53 3.24 -6.39
C LEU A 42 0.18 3.00 -7.73
N PHE A 43 -0.58 2.93 -8.82
CA PHE A 43 -0.01 2.78 -10.15
C PHE A 43 0.85 3.98 -10.54
N ASP A 44 0.38 5.22 -10.29
CA ASP A 44 1.14 6.43 -10.59
C ASP A 44 2.49 6.46 -9.86
N VAL A 45 2.54 6.06 -8.58
CA VAL A 45 3.81 5.97 -7.84
C VAL A 45 4.73 4.92 -8.44
N CYS A 46 4.22 3.72 -8.76
CA CYS A 46 5.03 2.65 -9.37
C CYS A 46 5.56 3.05 -10.75
N ASN A 47 4.70 3.62 -11.59
CA ASN A 47 5.06 4.04 -12.93
C ASN A 47 6.07 5.19 -12.90
N THR A 48 5.88 6.18 -12.02
CA THR A 48 6.87 7.26 -11.87
C THR A 48 8.20 6.75 -11.33
N LEU A 49 8.21 5.80 -10.38
CA LEU A 49 9.45 5.15 -9.93
C LEU A 49 10.18 4.45 -11.08
N TYR A 50 9.45 3.71 -11.92
CA TYR A 50 9.99 3.07 -13.11
C TYR A 50 10.60 4.10 -14.07
N LEU A 51 9.87 5.18 -14.39
CA LEU A 51 10.35 6.24 -15.30
C LEU A 51 11.58 6.97 -14.74
N LEU A 52 11.58 7.32 -13.44
CA LEU A 52 12.74 7.93 -12.78
C LEU A 52 13.98 7.05 -12.82
N GLN A 53 13.80 5.74 -12.67
CA GLN A 53 14.89 4.76 -12.72
C GLN A 53 15.41 4.55 -14.15
N ALA A 54 14.53 4.43 -15.13
CA ALA A 54 14.86 4.08 -16.50
C ALA A 54 15.34 5.27 -17.34
N LEU A 55 14.74 6.46 -17.13
CA LEU A 55 14.91 7.64 -17.99
C LEU A 55 15.64 8.80 -17.32
N GLY A 56 16.02 8.67 -16.03
CA GLY A 56 16.76 9.70 -15.30
C GLY A 56 15.95 10.94 -14.92
N GLY A 57 14.63 10.94 -15.15
CA GLY A 57 13.77 12.06 -14.77
C GLY A 57 12.28 11.78 -14.96
N ALA A 58 11.48 12.35 -14.07
CA ALA A 58 10.03 12.51 -14.21
C ALA A 58 9.69 13.94 -13.77
N PRO A 59 8.61 14.56 -14.28
CA PRO A 59 8.11 15.79 -13.70
C PRO A 59 7.88 15.59 -12.20
N ASN A 60 8.26 16.55 -11.37
CA ASN A 60 8.04 16.49 -9.92
C ASN A 60 6.87 17.42 -9.54
N ARG A 61 5.69 17.18 -10.11
CA ARG A 61 4.54 18.09 -10.04
C ARG A 61 3.47 17.57 -9.10
N SER A 62 3.04 16.31 -9.25
CA SER A 62 2.01 15.68 -8.40
C SER A 62 2.59 15.17 -7.07
N ASN A 63 1.72 14.86 -6.10
CA ASN A 63 2.20 14.26 -4.84
C ASN A 63 2.67 12.80 -5.03
N THR A 64 2.10 12.07 -5.99
CA THR A 64 2.58 10.72 -6.35
C THR A 64 3.98 10.78 -6.96
N GLU A 65 4.27 11.77 -7.80
CA GLU A 65 5.61 12.01 -8.35
C GLU A 65 6.60 12.42 -7.26
N LYS A 66 6.21 13.31 -6.35
CA LYS A 66 7.04 13.71 -5.20
C LYS A 66 7.37 12.53 -4.30
N LEU A 67 6.40 11.66 -4.02
CA LEU A 67 6.62 10.44 -3.25
C LEU A 67 7.59 9.51 -3.99
N ALA A 68 7.38 9.22 -5.27
CA ALA A 68 8.29 8.40 -6.06
C ALA A 68 9.73 8.95 -6.07
N ALA A 69 9.89 10.26 -6.30
CA ALA A 69 11.20 10.92 -6.24
C ALA A 69 11.84 10.80 -4.87
N LYS A 70 11.07 10.97 -3.79
CA LYS A 70 11.59 10.84 -2.42
C LYS A 70 12.03 9.42 -2.09
N LEU A 71 11.27 8.42 -2.51
CA LEU A 71 11.64 7.01 -2.33
C LEU A 71 12.98 6.70 -3.02
N LEU A 72 13.19 7.21 -4.24
CA LEU A 72 14.46 7.07 -4.95
C LEU A 72 15.62 7.82 -4.24
N GLU A 73 15.38 9.05 -3.81
CA GLU A 73 16.35 9.89 -3.10
C GLU A 73 16.83 9.19 -1.81
N VAL A 74 15.89 8.80 -0.95
CA VAL A 74 16.16 8.12 0.33
C VAL A 74 16.89 6.80 0.10
N SER A 75 16.52 6.05 -0.92
CA SER A 75 17.18 4.79 -1.25
C SER A 75 18.62 5.00 -1.69
N LYS A 76 18.92 6.04 -2.49
CA LYS A 76 20.29 6.37 -2.87
C LYS A 76 21.12 6.86 -1.68
N LYS A 77 20.52 7.67 -0.80
CA LYS A 77 21.17 8.24 0.39
C LYS A 77 21.62 7.17 1.39
N HIS A 78 20.82 6.12 1.58
CA HIS A 78 21.04 5.10 2.61
C HIS A 78 21.49 3.74 2.06
N ALA A 79 21.81 3.66 0.77
CA ALA A 79 22.30 2.43 0.17
C ALA A 79 23.74 2.14 0.59
N GLU A 80 24.00 0.88 0.93
CA GLU A 80 25.34 0.32 0.81
C GLU A 80 25.71 0.28 -0.69
N GLU A 81 27.00 0.42 -1.03
CA GLU A 81 27.46 0.61 -2.41
C GLU A 81 26.78 -0.36 -3.40
N GLY A 82 26.00 0.19 -4.34
CA GLY A 82 25.30 -0.58 -5.38
C GLY A 82 23.93 -1.17 -4.99
N ALA A 83 23.54 -1.21 -3.71
CA ALA A 83 22.31 -1.86 -3.23
C ALA A 83 21.05 -0.96 -3.23
N TRP A 84 21.11 0.24 -3.80
CA TRP A 84 20.02 1.21 -3.77
C TRP A 84 18.71 0.71 -4.41
N ARG A 85 18.78 -0.26 -5.32
CA ARG A 85 17.58 -0.88 -5.92
C ARG A 85 16.77 -1.68 -4.89
N GLU A 86 17.43 -2.37 -3.96
CA GLU A 86 16.75 -3.07 -2.87
C GLU A 86 16.14 -2.08 -1.88
N GLY A 87 16.86 -0.99 -1.59
CA GLY A 87 16.36 0.11 -0.77
C GLY A 87 15.05 0.71 -1.31
N ILE A 88 14.93 0.86 -2.64
CA ILE A 88 13.68 1.37 -3.25
C ILE A 88 12.51 0.44 -2.98
N LEU A 89 12.71 -0.87 -3.15
CA LEU A 89 11.63 -1.85 -2.96
C LEU A 89 11.16 -1.87 -1.50
N GLY A 90 12.09 -1.82 -0.54
CA GLY A 90 11.77 -1.72 0.89
C GLY A 90 11.04 -0.42 1.23
N ASN A 91 11.50 0.72 0.70
CA ASN A 91 10.89 2.02 0.92
C ASN A 91 9.47 2.09 0.29
N LEU A 92 9.28 1.55 -0.91
CA LEU A 92 7.98 1.47 -1.58
C LEU A 92 7.00 0.60 -0.80
N ASN A 93 7.44 -0.58 -0.34
CA ASN A 93 6.65 -1.48 0.48
C ASN A 93 6.16 -0.78 1.76
N TYR A 94 7.07 -0.08 2.46
CA TYR A 94 6.73 0.72 3.62
C TYR A 94 5.71 1.82 3.30
N ALA A 95 5.96 2.60 2.24
CA ALA A 95 5.12 3.71 1.84
C ALA A 95 3.69 3.26 1.53
N PHE A 96 3.52 2.20 0.74
CA PHE A 96 2.20 1.64 0.42
C PHE A 96 1.51 1.06 1.63
N THR A 97 2.24 0.29 2.46
CA THR A 97 1.71 -0.25 3.72
C THR A 97 1.19 0.86 4.63
N ARG A 98 1.91 1.97 4.75
CA ARG A 98 1.49 3.13 5.56
C ARG A 98 0.30 3.84 4.92
N LEU A 99 0.35 4.09 3.61
CA LEU A 99 -0.69 4.80 2.86
C LEU A 99 -2.07 4.17 3.07
N ILE A 100 -2.17 2.85 2.87
CA ILE A 100 -3.44 2.11 2.98
C ILE A 100 -4.03 2.10 4.39
N GLN A 101 -3.22 2.37 5.42
CA GLN A 101 -3.65 2.45 6.82
C GLN A 101 -4.02 3.89 7.22
N VAL A 102 -3.26 4.86 6.72
CA VAL A 102 -3.42 6.27 7.10
C VAL A 102 -4.67 6.89 6.48
N VAL A 103 -5.01 6.55 5.23
CA VAL A 103 -6.20 7.10 4.56
C VAL A 103 -7.50 6.76 5.29
N PRO A 104 -7.82 5.50 5.64
CA PRO A 104 -9.03 5.18 6.41
C PRO A 104 -9.04 5.86 7.78
N LYS A 105 -7.89 5.96 8.44
CA LYS A 105 -7.76 6.68 9.71
C LYS A 105 -8.13 8.16 9.55
N LYS A 106 -7.58 8.84 8.55
CA LYS A 106 -7.87 10.27 8.29
C LYS A 106 -9.34 10.50 7.93
N LEU A 107 -9.96 9.61 7.16
CA LEU A 107 -11.39 9.70 6.83
C LEU A 107 -12.28 9.62 8.08
N VAL A 108 -11.94 8.75 9.04
CA VAL A 108 -12.64 8.65 10.33
C VAL A 108 -12.33 9.86 11.22
N ASP A 109 -11.06 10.24 11.35
CA ASP A 109 -10.65 11.38 12.19
C ASP A 109 -11.29 12.70 11.74
N ARG A 110 -11.53 12.87 10.43
CA ARG A 110 -12.24 14.03 9.84
C ARG A 110 -13.77 13.93 9.92
N GLY A 111 -14.31 12.85 10.49
CA GLY A 111 -15.76 12.61 10.57
C GLY A 111 -16.43 12.34 9.21
N LEU A 112 -15.64 12.13 8.15
CA LEU A 112 -16.15 11.82 6.82
C LEU A 112 -16.74 10.40 6.78
N TRP A 113 -16.17 9.49 7.56
CA TRP A 113 -16.72 8.16 7.81
C TRP A 113 -17.15 8.03 9.27
N LYS A 114 -18.37 7.56 9.50
CA LYS A 114 -18.91 7.34 10.86
C LYS A 114 -18.19 6.23 11.63
N GLN A 115 -17.67 5.24 10.92
CA GLN A 115 -16.90 4.14 11.47
C GLN A 115 -15.98 3.56 10.39
N SER A 116 -14.92 2.87 10.82
CA SER A 116 -14.08 2.08 9.94
C SER A 116 -14.88 0.89 9.37
N MET A 117 -15.29 0.99 8.10
CA MET A 117 -15.94 -0.09 7.34
C MET A 117 -14.95 -1.22 7.01
N ARG A 118 -14.50 -1.92 8.06
CA ARG A 118 -13.27 -2.73 8.06
C ARG A 118 -13.19 -3.73 6.91
N TYR A 119 -14.24 -4.51 6.65
CA TYR A 119 -14.24 -5.47 5.55
C TYR A 119 -14.26 -4.81 4.17
N TRP A 120 -15.11 -3.80 3.97
CA TRP A 120 -15.19 -3.09 2.69
C TRP A 120 -13.85 -2.44 2.34
N VAL A 121 -13.26 -1.70 3.30
CA VAL A 121 -11.95 -1.07 3.16
C VAL A 121 -10.89 -2.12 2.85
N TYR A 122 -10.91 -3.28 3.52
CA TYR A 122 -10.02 -4.37 3.18
C TYR A 122 -10.19 -4.83 1.73
N ALA A 123 -11.41 -5.20 1.34
CA ALA A 123 -11.72 -5.79 0.04
C ALA A 123 -11.33 -4.85 -1.12
N VAL A 124 -11.72 -3.57 -1.06
CA VAL A 124 -11.40 -2.60 -2.12
C VAL A 124 -9.91 -2.25 -2.18
N THR A 125 -9.22 -2.25 -1.04
CA THR A 125 -7.76 -2.01 -1.00
C THR A 125 -7.00 -3.20 -1.58
N ALA A 126 -7.36 -4.43 -1.20
CA ALA A 126 -6.74 -5.63 -1.72
C ALA A 126 -6.97 -5.76 -3.24
N GLY A 127 -8.18 -5.47 -3.71
CA GLY A 127 -8.51 -5.41 -5.14
C GLY A 127 -7.72 -4.34 -5.88
N ALA A 128 -7.54 -3.15 -5.30
CA ALA A 128 -6.73 -2.08 -5.91
C ALA A 128 -5.25 -2.46 -6.04
N LEU A 129 -4.67 -3.12 -5.03
CA LEU A 129 -3.29 -3.63 -5.08
C LEU A 129 -3.15 -4.70 -6.17
N GLU A 130 -4.09 -5.65 -6.24
CA GLU A 130 -4.09 -6.69 -7.28
C GLU A 130 -4.25 -6.10 -8.69
N ALA A 131 -5.19 -5.18 -8.88
CA ALA A 131 -5.37 -4.48 -10.15
C ALA A 131 -4.13 -3.65 -10.52
N CYS A 132 -3.43 -3.05 -9.56
CA CYS A 132 -2.17 -2.34 -9.79
C CYS A 132 -1.09 -3.30 -10.29
N ALA A 133 -0.95 -4.47 -9.65
CA ALA A 133 -0.01 -5.51 -10.08
C ALA A 133 -0.30 -5.98 -11.51
N HIS A 134 -1.57 -6.23 -11.84
CA HIS A 134 -1.99 -6.58 -13.20
C HIS A 134 -1.71 -5.47 -14.21
N LYS A 135 -1.98 -4.21 -13.84
CA LYS A 135 -1.72 -3.07 -14.72
C LYS A 135 -0.22 -2.88 -15.00
N LEU A 136 0.66 -3.20 -14.05
CA LEU A 136 2.10 -3.20 -14.29
C LEU A 136 2.54 -4.31 -15.26
N GLN A 137 1.76 -5.40 -15.37
CA GLN A 137 2.03 -6.53 -16.27
C GLN A 137 1.56 -6.31 -17.71
N THR A 138 0.69 -5.32 -17.98
CA THR A 138 0.20 -5.06 -19.35
C THR A 138 1.26 -4.39 -20.24
N GLU A 139 2.34 -3.89 -19.64
CA GLU A 139 3.47 -3.25 -20.32
C GLU A 139 4.65 -4.22 -20.45
N PRO A 140 5.62 -3.99 -21.36
CA PRO A 140 6.83 -4.80 -21.45
C PRO A 140 7.53 -4.91 -20.09
N LEU A 141 7.80 -6.15 -19.67
CA LEU A 141 8.39 -6.46 -18.37
C LEU A 141 9.92 -6.39 -18.45
N ASP A 142 10.51 -5.78 -17.43
CA ASP A 142 11.92 -5.90 -17.10
C ASP A 142 12.08 -6.32 -15.63
N HIS A 143 13.33 -6.56 -15.20
CA HIS A 143 13.61 -6.99 -13.82
C HIS A 143 13.07 -6.01 -12.77
N PHE A 144 13.00 -4.72 -13.07
CA PHE A 144 12.55 -3.72 -12.09
C PHE A 144 11.02 -3.71 -11.98
N LYS A 145 10.28 -3.78 -13.10
CA LYS A 145 8.82 -3.96 -13.06
C LYS A 145 8.41 -5.24 -12.36
N VAL A 146 9.11 -6.35 -12.62
CA VAL A 146 8.87 -7.62 -11.90
C VAL A 146 9.03 -7.44 -10.39
N ALA A 147 10.05 -6.69 -9.95
CA ALA A 147 10.23 -6.38 -8.55
C ALA A 147 9.14 -5.47 -7.97
N LEU A 148 8.67 -4.45 -8.71
CA LEU A 148 7.54 -3.60 -8.30
C LEU A 148 6.26 -4.41 -8.11
N ILE A 149 5.97 -5.33 -9.04
CA ILE A 149 4.84 -6.26 -8.94
C ILE A 149 4.96 -7.12 -7.68
N GLY A 150 6.16 -7.64 -7.39
CA GLY A 150 6.44 -8.40 -6.17
C GLY A 150 6.13 -7.60 -4.91
N VAL A 151 6.56 -6.33 -4.85
CA VAL A 151 6.27 -5.45 -3.70
C VAL A 151 4.78 -5.19 -3.52
N VAL A 152 4.04 -4.92 -4.60
CA VAL A 152 2.60 -4.66 -4.54
C VAL A 152 1.85 -5.89 -4.01
N ASN A 153 2.22 -7.08 -4.46
CA ASN A 153 1.64 -8.33 -3.97
C ASN A 153 2.02 -8.60 -2.50
N ASP A 154 3.26 -8.36 -2.10
CA ASP A 154 3.68 -8.53 -0.70
C ASP A 154 2.90 -7.61 0.26
N VAL A 155 2.65 -6.36 -0.15
CA VAL A 155 1.80 -5.43 0.62
C VAL A 155 0.36 -5.97 0.72
N LYS A 156 -0.21 -6.54 -0.35
CA LYS A 156 -1.54 -7.15 -0.35
C LYS A 156 -1.61 -8.32 0.63
N ASP A 157 -0.65 -9.23 0.56
CA ASP A 157 -0.62 -10.44 1.37
C ASP A 157 -0.42 -10.12 2.85
N GLU A 158 0.47 -9.17 3.17
CA GLU A 158 0.68 -8.71 4.54
C GLU A 158 -0.56 -7.99 5.09
N TYR A 159 -1.27 -7.22 4.25
CA TYR A 159 -2.50 -6.57 4.65
C TYR A 159 -3.61 -7.59 4.95
N LYS A 160 -3.76 -8.64 4.14
CA LYS A 160 -4.65 -9.78 4.44
C LYS A 160 -4.26 -10.45 5.76
N ARG A 161 -2.98 -10.75 5.95
CA ARG A 161 -2.48 -11.44 7.14
C ARG A 161 -2.68 -10.65 8.43
N ARG A 162 -2.44 -9.33 8.42
CA ARG A 162 -2.52 -8.50 9.63
C ARG A 162 -3.90 -7.93 9.92
N VAL A 163 -4.66 -7.57 8.89
CA VAL A 163 -5.90 -6.81 9.05
C VAL A 163 -7.12 -7.69 8.86
N ASN A 164 -7.15 -8.50 7.79
CA ASN A 164 -8.30 -9.33 7.47
C ASN A 164 -8.38 -10.55 8.39
N ALA A 165 -7.28 -11.27 8.64
CA ALA A 165 -7.31 -12.45 9.51
C ALA A 165 -7.88 -12.13 10.92
N ALA A 166 -7.47 -11.01 11.50
CA ALA A 166 -8.00 -10.55 12.79
C ALA A 166 -9.49 -10.17 12.73
N TYR A 167 -9.98 -9.69 11.58
CA TYR A 167 -11.40 -9.42 11.37
C TYR A 167 -12.20 -10.71 11.15
N GLU A 168 -11.67 -11.66 10.38
CA GLU A 168 -12.28 -12.97 10.15
C GLU A 168 -12.42 -13.73 11.48
N ASP A 169 -11.39 -13.74 12.32
CA ASP A 169 -11.45 -14.30 13.69
C ASP A 169 -12.57 -13.66 14.53
N GLU A 170 -12.78 -12.35 14.39
CA GLU A 170 -13.87 -11.62 15.06
C GLU A 170 -15.24 -12.06 14.53
N GLN A 171 -15.39 -12.20 13.22
CA GLN A 171 -16.64 -12.64 12.58
C GLN A 171 -16.97 -14.10 12.88
N ILE A 172 -15.97 -14.99 12.89
CA ILE A 172 -16.15 -16.40 13.23
C ILE A 172 -16.66 -16.55 14.66
N ARG A 173 -16.11 -15.80 15.61
CA ARG A 173 -16.60 -15.82 17.01
C ARG A 173 -18.02 -15.30 17.15
N LYS A 174 -18.42 -14.31 16.34
CA LYS A 174 -19.75 -13.71 16.37
C LYS A 174 -20.82 -14.56 15.68
N ASN A 175 -20.48 -15.12 14.52
CA ASN A 175 -21.45 -15.70 13.60
C ASN A 175 -21.29 -17.22 13.43
N GLY A 176 -20.27 -17.81 14.04
CA GLY A 176 -19.85 -19.19 13.76
C GLY A 176 -18.89 -19.27 12.56
N ASP A 177 -18.14 -20.36 12.50
CA ASP A 177 -17.27 -20.67 11.36
C ASP A 177 -18.09 -21.38 10.28
N VAL A 178 -17.90 -20.98 9.02
CA VAL A 178 -18.51 -21.65 7.87
C VAL A 178 -17.69 -22.86 7.40
N TYR A 179 -16.44 -22.98 7.84
CA TYR A 179 -15.62 -24.16 7.60
C TYR A 179 -15.92 -25.21 8.69
N ASP A 180 -16.67 -26.24 8.30
CA ASP A 180 -17.05 -27.37 9.16
C ASP A 180 -16.19 -28.64 8.95
N GLY A 181 -15.32 -28.62 7.92
CA GLY A 181 -14.39 -29.71 7.60
C GLY A 181 -13.07 -29.70 8.40
N PRO A 182 -12.23 -30.74 8.24
CA PRO A 182 -11.00 -30.91 9.02
C PRO A 182 -9.85 -29.98 8.60
N TYR A 183 -9.96 -29.31 7.45
CA TYR A 183 -8.90 -28.47 6.88
C TYR A 183 -9.12 -26.99 7.22
N ARG A 184 -9.17 -26.66 8.52
CA ARG A 184 -9.31 -25.28 8.98
C ARG A 184 -8.27 -24.93 10.04
N THR A 185 -7.84 -23.68 10.01
CA THR A 185 -7.08 -23.09 11.12
C THR A 185 -8.09 -22.59 12.15
N PRO A 186 -8.05 -23.05 13.41
CA PRO A 186 -8.95 -22.53 14.43
C PRO A 186 -8.65 -21.04 14.71
N PRO A 187 -9.65 -20.26 15.17
CA PRO A 187 -9.44 -18.85 15.49
C PRO A 187 -8.33 -18.66 16.53
N SER A 188 -7.60 -17.56 16.43
CA SER A 188 -6.54 -17.26 17.40
C SER A 188 -7.12 -17.13 18.83
N PRO A 189 -6.41 -17.56 19.88
CA PRO A 189 -6.84 -17.34 21.26
C PRO A 189 -6.99 -15.83 21.53
N SER A 190 -8.01 -15.42 22.30
CA SER A 190 -8.15 -14.03 22.72
C SER A 190 -7.01 -13.67 23.69
N SER A 191 -6.24 -12.63 23.32
CA SER A 191 -5.26 -11.96 24.18
C SER A 191 -5.91 -11.11 25.24
#